data_AF-A0A329SCW3-F1
#
_entry.id   AF-A0A329SCW3-F1
#
_cell.length_a   1.000
_cell.length_b   1.000
_cell.length_c   1.000
_cell.angle_alpha   90.00
_cell.angle_beta   90.00
_cell.angle_gamma   90.00
#
_symmetry.space_group_name_H-M   'P 1'
#
loop_
_entity.id
_entity.type
_entity.pdbx_description
1 polymer ?
#
loop_
_entity_poly.entity_id
_entity_poly.type
_entity_poly.pdbx_seq_one_letter_code
_entity_poly.pdbx_strand_id
1 'polypeptide(L)'
;MEEQIYRFLLDDVALDVCFEMHRQISVDGLSLEELYDVEPIEYTVDTPVVEQDSVFVSCLYCKRQVHASRYTNHLEKCMTGSRRMVTPKQRQDAARETERTQLQILSKPQLYSADAP
;
A
#
# COMPACT_ATOMS: atom_id res chain seq x y z
N MET A 1 -24.11 -35.44 -1.81
CA MET A 1 -24.07 -35.76 -3.26
C MET A 1 -25.11 -34.94 -3.99
N GLU A 2 -26.38 -34.98 -3.56
CA GLU A 2 -27.47 -34.17 -4.15
C GLU A 2 -27.21 -32.66 -4.07
N GLU A 3 -26.75 -32.14 -2.93
CA GLU A 3 -26.44 -30.71 -2.77
C GLU A 3 -25.37 -30.19 -3.76
N GLN A 4 -24.39 -31.02 -4.11
CA GLN A 4 -23.38 -30.66 -5.11
C GLN A 4 -23.99 -30.58 -6.52
N ILE A 5 -24.91 -31.49 -6.85
CA ILE A 5 -25.63 -31.48 -8.12
C ILE A 5 -26.49 -30.22 -8.23
N TYR A 6 -27.20 -29.84 -7.17
CA TYR A 6 -27.96 -28.59 -7.14
C TYR A 6 -27.08 -27.36 -7.33
N ARG A 7 -25.90 -27.32 -6.70
CA ARG A 7 -24.95 -26.22 -6.90
C ARG A 7 -24.46 -26.12 -8.34
N PHE A 8 -24.10 -27.24 -8.97
CA PHE A 8 -23.69 -27.23 -10.37
C PHE A 8 -24.81 -26.75 -11.30
N LEU A 9 -26.06 -27.17 -11.07
CA LEU A 9 -27.20 -26.72 -11.85
C LEU A 9 -27.49 -25.22 -11.64
N LEU A 10 -27.35 -24.72 -10.42
CA LEU A 10 -27.49 -23.29 -10.13
C LEU A 10 -26.39 -22.47 -10.80
N ASP A 11 -25.15 -22.95 -10.76
CA ASP A 11 -24.03 -22.28 -11.41
C ASP A 11 -24.23 -22.23 -12.93
N ASP A 12 -24.72 -23.32 -13.55
CA ASP A 12 -24.98 -23.38 -14.99
C ASP A 12 -26.06 -22.38 -15.42
N VAL A 13 -27.19 -22.34 -14.70
CA VAL A 13 -28.28 -21.39 -14.95
C VAL A 13 -27.83 -19.94 -14.73
N ALA A 14 -27.02 -19.69 -13.70
CA ALA A 14 -26.49 -18.35 -13.43
C ALA A 14 -25.55 -17.88 -14.56
N LEU A 15 -24.68 -18.78 -15.03
CA LEU A 15 -23.74 -18.48 -16.11
C LEU A 15 -24.46 -18.21 -17.44
N ASP A 16 -25.51 -18.95 -17.76
CA ASP A 16 -26.32 -18.71 -18.96
C ASP A 16 -26.88 -17.28 -19.00
N VAL A 17 -27.45 -16.81 -17.89
CA VAL A 17 -27.95 -15.44 -17.77
C VAL A 17 -26.83 -14.42 -17.91
N CYS A 18 -25.68 -14.67 -17.28
CA CYS A 18 -24.52 -13.78 -17.39
C CYS A 18 -23.99 -13.68 -18.82
N PHE A 19 -23.92 -14.79 -19.56
CA PHE A 19 -23.44 -14.80 -20.94
C PHE A 19 -24.40 -14.10 -21.89
N GLU A 20 -25.71 -14.29 -21.71
CA GLU A 20 -26.73 -13.60 -22.50
C GLU A 20 -26.63 -12.08 -22.29
N MET A 21 -26.55 -11.61 -21.04
CA MET A 21 -26.39 -10.20 -20.72
C MET A 21 -25.08 -9.63 -21.27
N HIS A 22 -23.97 -10.39 -21.17
CA HIS A 22 -22.70 -9.98 -21.75
C HIS A 22 -22.77 -9.83 -23.27
N ARG A 23 -23.44 -10.75 -23.98
CA ARG A 23 -23.64 -10.66 -25.43
C ARG A 23 -24.41 -9.39 -25.79
N GLN A 24 -25.54 -9.15 -25.12
CA GLN A 24 -26.39 -7.99 -25.37
C GLN A 24 -25.64 -6.67 -25.20
N ILE A 25 -24.84 -6.53 -24.13
CA ILE A 25 -24.10 -5.29 -23.84
C ILE A 25 -22.85 -5.17 -24.73
N SER A 26 -22.07 -6.24 -24.87
CA SER A 26 -20.72 -6.16 -25.44
C SER A 26 -20.66 -6.46 -26.94
N VAL A 27 -21.64 -7.19 -27.48
CA VAL A 27 -21.70 -7.56 -28.90
C VAL A 27 -22.78 -6.75 -29.60
N ASP A 28 -24.00 -6.76 -29.04
CA ASP A 28 -25.15 -6.08 -29.64
C ASP A 28 -25.17 -4.58 -29.33
N GLY A 29 -24.37 -4.14 -28.35
CA GLY A 29 -24.17 -2.73 -27.99
C GLY A 29 -25.35 -2.10 -27.25
N LEU A 30 -26.24 -2.93 -26.68
CA LEU A 30 -27.41 -2.46 -25.95
C LEU A 30 -26.98 -1.86 -24.60
N SER A 31 -27.54 -0.70 -24.28
CA SER A 31 -27.33 -0.07 -22.98
C SER A 31 -28.23 -0.73 -21.92
N LEU A 32 -27.85 -0.61 -20.64
CA LEU A 32 -28.67 -1.16 -19.54
C LEU A 32 -30.05 -0.49 -19.47
N GLU A 33 -30.12 0.78 -19.87
CA GLU A 33 -31.34 1.58 -19.96
C GLU A 33 -32.26 1.11 -21.10
N GLU A 34 -31.71 0.50 -22.15
CA GLU A 34 -32.49 -0.10 -23.25
C GLU A 34 -32.97 -1.52 -22.89
N LEU A 35 -32.19 -2.25 -22.08
CA LEU A 35 -32.50 -3.61 -21.64
C LEU A 35 -33.50 -3.64 -20.49
N TYR A 36 -33.51 -2.62 -19.66
CA TYR A 36 -34.39 -2.54 -18.49
C TYR A 36 -35.08 -1.18 -18.44
N ASP A 37 -36.41 -1.21 -18.34
CA ASP A 37 -37.24 -0.04 -18.10
C ASP A 37 -37.10 0.43 -16.63
N VAL A 38 -35.93 0.95 -16.30
CA VAL A 38 -35.60 1.51 -14.98
C VAL A 38 -35.24 2.97 -15.14
N GLU A 39 -35.83 3.81 -14.28
CA GLU A 39 -35.47 5.21 -14.19
C GLU A 39 -33.97 5.34 -13.83
N PRO A 40 -33.23 6.27 -14.45
CA PRO A 40 -31.83 6.51 -14.13
C PRO A 40 -31.65 6.81 -12.65
N ILE A 41 -30.74 6.08 -11.98
CA ILE A 41 -30.36 6.42 -10.61
C ILE A 41 -29.51 7.70 -10.68
N GLU A 42 -30.09 8.84 -10.27
CA GLU A 42 -29.35 10.10 -10.15
C GLU A 42 -28.31 9.99 -9.02
N TYR A 43 -27.08 9.62 -9.37
CA TYR A 43 -25.96 9.71 -8.45
C TYR A 43 -25.45 11.15 -8.40
N THR A 44 -25.88 11.93 -7.41
CA THR A 44 -25.18 13.15 -7.02
C THR A 44 -23.85 12.75 -6.39
N VAL A 45 -22.79 12.69 -7.18
CA VAL A 45 -21.43 12.59 -6.65
C VAL A 45 -21.08 13.96 -6.06
N ASP A 46 -21.45 14.16 -4.80
CA ASP A 46 -20.89 15.22 -3.97
C ASP A 46 -19.41 14.89 -3.75
N THR A 47 -18.55 15.22 -4.71
CA THR A 47 -17.12 15.35 -4.47
C THR A 47 -16.88 16.75 -3.93
N PRO A 48 -16.86 16.98 -2.60
CA PRO A 48 -16.16 18.15 -2.10
C PRO A 48 -14.74 18.05 -2.67
N VAL A 49 -14.28 19.12 -3.31
CA VAL A 49 -12.88 19.26 -3.73
C VAL A 49 -12.07 19.32 -2.43
N VAL A 50 -11.75 18.15 -1.88
CA VAL A 50 -10.87 18.03 -0.73
C VAL A 50 -9.49 18.39 -1.25
N GLU A 51 -8.94 19.50 -0.77
CA GLU A 51 -7.54 19.86 -1.00
C GLU A 51 -6.68 18.67 -0.56
N GLN A 52 -6.12 17.95 -1.54
CA GLN A 52 -5.35 16.71 -1.33
C GLN A 52 -4.12 16.92 -0.43
N ASP A 53 -3.72 18.18 -0.22
CA ASP A 53 -2.58 18.63 0.58
C ASP A 53 -2.80 18.62 2.09
N SER A 54 -3.98 18.21 2.56
CA SER A 54 -4.29 18.11 4.00
C SER A 54 -4.64 16.69 4.47
N VAL A 55 -4.62 15.69 3.58
CA VAL A 55 -5.08 14.34 3.90
C VAL A 55 -3.93 13.51 4.51
N PHE A 56 -4.11 13.05 5.74
CA PHE A 56 -3.19 12.14 6.42
C PHE A 56 -3.81 10.74 6.58
N VAL A 57 -3.00 9.72 6.32
CA VAL A 57 -3.38 8.30 6.43
C VAL A 57 -2.48 7.62 7.47
N SER A 58 -3.07 6.79 8.31
CA SER A 58 -2.31 5.99 9.28
C SER A 58 -1.77 4.72 8.62
N CYS A 59 -0.45 4.53 8.66
CA CYS A 59 0.17 3.31 8.15
C CYS A 59 -0.19 2.10 9.01
N LEU A 60 -0.73 1.05 8.40
CA LEU A 60 -1.13 -0.17 9.11
C LEU A 60 0.06 -0.92 9.74
N TYR A 61 1.26 -0.78 9.18
CA TYR A 61 2.47 -1.49 9.60
C TYR A 61 3.22 -0.80 10.73
N CYS A 62 3.44 0.51 10.64
CA CYS A 62 4.21 1.26 11.64
C CYS A 62 3.37 2.20 12.53
N LYS A 63 2.06 2.27 12.28
CA LYS A 63 1.08 3.13 12.99
C LYS A 63 1.38 4.63 12.96
N ARG A 64 2.29 5.08 12.08
CA ARG A 64 2.57 6.52 11.89
C ARG A 64 1.53 7.16 10.98
N GLN A 65 1.17 8.41 11.28
CA GLN A 65 0.45 9.25 10.33
C GLN A 65 1.39 9.71 9.22
N VAL A 66 0.94 9.57 7.99
CA VAL A 66 1.70 9.87 6.78
C VAL A 66 0.80 10.65 5.84
N HIS A 67 1.32 11.71 5.25
CA HIS A 67 0.58 12.46 4.23
C HIS A 67 0.19 11.55 3.06
N ALA A 68 -1.05 11.63 2.57
CA ALA A 68 -1.60 10.72 1.57
C ALA A 68 -0.74 10.68 0.30
N SER A 69 -0.27 11.85 -0.17
CA SER A 69 0.60 11.96 -1.36
C SER A 69 1.98 11.28 -1.20
N ARG A 70 2.40 10.94 0.03
CA ARG A 70 3.67 10.28 0.34
C ARG A 70 3.48 8.83 0.80
N TYR A 71 2.25 8.32 0.82
CA TYR A 71 1.93 7.03 1.40
C TYR A 71 2.59 5.86 0.64
N THR A 72 2.64 5.92 -0.69
CA THR A 72 3.33 4.92 -1.53
C THR A 72 4.83 4.84 -1.22
N ASN A 73 5.53 5.98 -1.21
CA ASN A 73 6.96 6.05 -0.86
C ASN A 73 7.23 5.60 0.58
N HIS A 74 6.29 5.88 1.49
CA HIS A 74 6.35 5.38 2.85
C HIS A 74 6.23 3.85 2.90
N LEU A 75 5.26 3.25 2.20
CA LEU A 75 5.07 1.80 2.17
C LEU A 75 6.29 1.08 1.62
N GLU A 76 6.91 1.58 0.54
CA GLU A 76 8.15 1.04 0.00
C GLU A 76 9.21 0.93 1.09
N LYS A 77 9.44 1.97 1.89
CA LYS A 77 10.43 1.98 2.98
C LYS A 77 9.98 1.16 4.20
N CYS A 78 8.70 1.23 4.53
CA CYS A 78 8.13 0.61 5.73
C CYS A 78 8.05 -0.92 5.58
N MET A 79 7.74 -1.42 4.39
CA MET A 79 7.57 -2.85 4.11
C MET A 79 8.88 -3.55 3.76
N THR A 80 9.82 -2.87 3.08
CA THR A 80 11.13 -3.45 2.73
C THR A 80 12.10 -3.59 3.90
N GLY A 81 11.61 -3.45 5.14
CA GLY A 81 12.40 -3.76 6.33
C GLY A 81 13.43 -2.68 6.70
N SER A 82 13.21 -1.41 6.34
CA SER A 82 14.02 -0.31 6.88
C SER A 82 13.69 -0.08 8.37
N ARG A 83 14.36 -0.90 9.17
CA ARG A 83 14.70 -0.76 10.58
C ARG A 83 13.53 -0.99 11.55
N ARG A 84 13.70 -2.04 12.36
CA ARG A 84 13.24 -2.11 13.76
C ARG A 84 13.15 -0.71 14.32
N MET A 85 12.02 -0.36 14.93
CA MET A 85 11.81 0.96 15.52
C MET A 85 12.99 1.31 16.42
N VAL A 86 13.91 2.14 15.93
CA VAL A 86 15.00 2.67 16.75
C VAL A 86 14.33 3.62 17.71
N THR A 87 14.13 3.16 18.94
CA THR A 87 13.58 3.98 20.00
C THR A 87 14.47 5.21 20.22
N PRO A 88 13.95 6.32 20.74
CA PRO A 88 14.79 7.49 21.06
C PRO A 88 16.03 7.12 21.88
N LYS A 89 15.88 6.15 22.79
CA LYS A 89 16.97 5.58 23.60
C LYS A 89 18.04 4.91 22.75
N GLN A 90 17.66 4.06 21.80
CA GLN A 90 18.62 3.41 20.89
C GLN A 90 19.36 4.40 19.97
N ARG A 91 18.76 5.55 19.63
CA ARG A 91 19.48 6.61 18.90
C ARG A 91 20.51 7.31 19.77
N GLN A 92 20.18 7.58 21.04
CA GLN A 92 21.13 8.16 22.00
C GLN A 92 22.28 7.20 22.30
N ASP A 93 21.99 5.90 22.48
CA ASP A 93 23.01 4.89 22.75
C ASP A 93 23.96 4.74 21.55
N ALA A 94 23.43 4.70 20.33
CA ALA A 94 24.24 4.66 19.11
C ALA A 94 25.08 5.93 18.93
N ALA A 95 24.55 7.12 19.25
CA ALA A 95 25.30 8.38 19.20
C ALA A 95 26.47 8.38 20.20
N ARG A 96 26.23 7.94 21.44
CA ARG A 96 27.28 7.80 22.46
C ARG A 96 28.34 6.77 22.07
N GLU A 97 27.94 5.67 21.43
CA GLU A 97 28.86 4.64 20.94
C GLU A 97 29.74 5.17 19.79
N THR A 98 29.17 5.96 18.87
CA THR A 98 29.95 6.63 17.83
C THR A 98 30.93 7.66 18.37
N GLU A 99 30.55 8.45 19.38
CA GLU A 99 31.45 9.41 20.04
C GLU A 99 32.61 8.68 20.74
N ARG A 100 32.32 7.58 21.44
CA ARG A 100 33.33 6.77 22.13
C ARG A 100 34.31 6.11 21.16
N THR A 101 33.82 5.66 20.01
CA THR A 101 34.64 5.05 18.96
C THR A 101 35.54 6.09 18.29
N GLN A 102 35.03 7.30 18.01
CA GLN A 102 35.85 8.39 17.47
C GLN A 102 36.96 8.80 18.45
N LEU A 103 36.66 8.90 19.75
CA LEU A 103 37.67 9.20 20.77
C LEU A 103 38.73 8.10 20.90
N GLN A 104 38.36 6.82 20.74
CA GLN A 104 39.32 5.70 20.70
C GLN A 104 40.20 5.71 19.46
N ILE A 105 39.67 6.14 18.31
CA ILE A 105 40.45 6.25 17.07
C ILE A 105 41.45 7.40 17.19
N LEU A 106 41.06 8.54 17.79
CA LEU A 106 41.96 9.68 18.01
C LEU A 106 43.05 9.41 19.05
N SER A 107 42.81 8.50 20.00
CA SER A 107 43.76 8.18 21.08
C SER A 107 44.72 7.05 20.74
N LYS A 108 44.63 6.43 19.56
CA LYS A 108 45.65 5.51 19.06
C LYS A 108 46.84 6.31 18.53
N PRO A 109 48.04 6.21 19.14
CA PRO A 109 49.24 6.81 18.57
C PRO A 109 49.54 6.16 17.21
N GLN A 110 49.61 6.99 16.17
CA GLN A 110 50.11 6.63 14.85
C GLN A 110 51.60 6.27 14.99
N LEU A 111 51.91 4.97 15.14
CA LEU A 111 53.26 4.46 14.98
C LEU A 111 53.58 4.48 13.48
N TYR A 112 54.13 5.59 13.00
CA TYR A 112 54.80 5.65 11.71
C TYR A 112 56.13 4.90 11.82
N SER A 113 56.21 3.70 11.25
CA SER A 113 57.47 3.06 10.92
C SER A 113 58.05 3.78 9.69
N ALA A 114 59.14 4.51 9.89
CA ALA A 114 59.93 5.07 8.80
C ALA A 114 60.86 3.98 8.26
N ASP A 115 60.50 3.37 7.13
CA ASP A 115 61.46 2.63 6.29
C ASP A 115 61.82 3.52 5.10
N ALA A 116 63.00 4.12 5.19
CA ALA A 116 63.67 4.80 4.09
C ALA A 116 64.58 3.80 3.36
N PRO A 117 64.64 3.79 2.02
CA PRO A 117 65.65 3.06 1.26
C PRO A 117 67.04 3.70 1.34
#